data_AF-A0A918HP34-F1
#
_entry.id   AF-A0A918HP34-F1
#
_cell.length_a   1.000
_cell.length_b   1.000
_cell.length_c   1.000
_cell.angle_alpha   90.00
_cell.angle_beta   90.00
_cell.angle_gamma   90.00
#
_symmetry.space_group_name_H-M   'P 1'
#
loop_
_entity.id
_entity.type
_entity.pdbx_description
1 polymer ?
#
loop_
_entity_poly.entity_id
_entity_poly.type
_entity_poly.pdbx_seq_one_letter_code
_entity_poly.pdbx_strand_id
1 'polypeptide(L)'
;MTATATIEEFICVRPATSTDFDLGAVVNTLLAPVYELPGAQLIDRLTGNVDVGRLISDAANEAPDDLYATTTDSPGLDNRVWPQGDPIEAAAGARIPVGVTFPVEGAATVFLWEKDDSPFGNDDKLGSVTIDETEQGQGDLSKIAFSEEEKSCYYVSYHVD
;
A
#
# COMPACT_ATOMS: atom_id res chain seq x y z
N MET A 1 2.91 -16.29 -22.42
CA MET A 1 3.22 -16.67 -21.03
C MET A 1 2.50 -15.66 -20.18
N THR A 2 1.74 -16.10 -19.17
CA THR A 2 1.06 -15.17 -18.26
C THR A 2 2.11 -14.48 -17.41
N ALA A 3 2.09 -13.15 -17.37
CA ALA A 3 3.01 -12.38 -16.53
C ALA A 3 2.76 -12.68 -15.05
N THR A 4 3.79 -12.52 -14.23
CA THR A 4 3.73 -12.80 -12.81
C THR A 4 4.16 -11.58 -12.02
N ALA A 5 3.30 -11.07 -11.14
CA ALA A 5 3.63 -9.95 -10.27
C ALA A 5 4.06 -10.45 -8.90
N THR A 6 5.11 -9.85 -8.34
CA THR A 6 5.57 -10.08 -6.97
C THR A 6 5.52 -8.77 -6.20
N ILE A 7 4.79 -8.75 -5.10
CA ILE A 7 4.82 -7.65 -4.14
C ILE A 7 6.02 -7.84 -3.21
N GLU A 8 6.89 -6.85 -3.18
CA GLU A 8 8.13 -6.88 -2.39
C GLU A 8 7.92 -6.28 -1.01
N GLU A 9 7.30 -5.11 -0.96
CA GLU A 9 7.21 -4.30 0.25
C GLU A 9 5.96 -3.43 0.25
N PHE A 10 5.33 -3.29 1.41
CA PHE A 10 4.41 -2.20 1.70
C PHE A 10 5.11 -1.16 2.57
N ILE A 11 4.94 0.11 2.22
CA ILE A 11 5.49 1.24 2.98
C ILE A 11 4.30 2.08 3.44
N CYS A 12 4.05 2.06 4.75
CA CYS A 12 3.02 2.90 5.34
C CYS A 12 3.52 4.35 5.34
N VAL A 13 2.88 5.22 4.56
CA VAL A 13 3.15 6.66 4.62
C VAL A 13 2.32 7.28 5.74
N ARG A 14 1.07 6.85 5.84
CA ARG A 14 0.12 7.24 6.88
C ARG A 14 -0.89 6.12 7.11
N PRO A 15 -1.08 5.65 8.35
CA PRO A 15 -2.13 4.68 8.68
C PRO A 15 -3.52 5.31 8.57
N ALA A 16 -4.58 4.52 8.75
CA ALA A 16 -5.93 5.02 8.84
C ALA A 16 -6.08 6.02 9.99
N THR A 17 -6.87 7.06 9.76
CA THR A 17 -7.07 8.10 10.75
C THR A 17 -8.45 8.70 10.66
N SER A 18 -9.04 8.96 11.83
CA SER A 18 -10.31 9.69 11.95
C SER A 18 -10.11 11.21 11.89
N THR A 19 -8.89 11.69 11.63
CA THR A 19 -8.60 13.12 11.55
C THR A 19 -8.96 13.69 10.19
N ASP A 20 -9.54 14.90 10.17
CA ASP A 20 -9.81 15.64 8.93
C ASP A 20 -8.49 16.01 8.25
N PHE A 21 -8.04 15.15 7.33
CA PHE A 21 -6.82 15.30 6.55
C PHE A 21 -7.16 15.28 5.05
N ASP A 22 -6.68 16.28 4.29
CA ASP A 22 -6.87 16.36 2.84
C ASP A 22 -5.80 15.53 2.10
N LEU A 23 -6.06 14.23 2.04
CA LEU A 23 -5.18 13.26 1.39
C LEU A 23 -5.11 13.48 -0.13
N GLY A 24 -6.22 13.81 -0.78
CA GLY A 24 -6.28 13.99 -2.24
C GLY A 24 -5.35 15.09 -2.75
N ALA A 25 -5.24 16.21 -2.04
CA ALA A 25 -4.28 17.26 -2.37
C ALA A 25 -2.82 16.77 -2.22
N VAL A 26 -2.54 16.01 -1.16
CA VAL A 26 -1.20 15.49 -0.85
C VAL A 26 -0.77 14.42 -1.84
N VAL A 27 -1.66 13.49 -2.18
CA VAL A 27 -1.40 12.47 -3.21
C VAL A 27 -1.05 13.15 -4.53
N ASN A 28 -1.89 14.04 -5.04
CA ASN A 28 -1.68 14.64 -6.38
C ASN A 28 -0.45 15.56 -6.46
N THR A 29 -0.09 16.25 -5.38
CA THR A 29 0.98 17.27 -5.41
C THR A 29 2.33 16.76 -4.93
N LEU A 30 2.34 15.80 -4.01
CA LEU A 30 3.55 15.36 -3.32
C LEU A 30 3.92 13.91 -3.62
N LEU A 31 2.93 13.01 -3.65
CA LEU A 31 3.19 11.57 -3.73
C LEU A 31 3.09 11.02 -5.16
N ALA A 32 2.18 11.56 -5.98
CA ALA A 32 1.97 11.23 -7.38
C ALA A 32 3.17 11.59 -8.30
N PRO A 33 3.91 12.70 -8.10
CA PRO A 33 5.10 12.99 -8.91
C PRO A 33 6.28 12.01 -8.72
N VAL A 34 6.16 11.03 -7.82
CA VAL A 34 7.18 9.99 -7.54
C VAL A 34 6.89 8.69 -8.33
N TYR A 35 5.90 8.69 -9.23
CA TYR A 35 5.24 7.49 -9.79
C TYR A 35 5.96 6.63 -10.83
N GLU A 36 7.15 6.99 -11.32
CA GLU A 36 7.79 6.22 -12.39
C GLU A 36 9.28 6.01 -12.15
N LEU A 37 9.65 5.77 -10.89
CA LEU A 37 11.03 5.48 -10.53
C LEU A 37 11.19 4.00 -10.16
N PRO A 38 12.28 3.35 -10.60
CA PRO A 38 12.61 2.01 -10.16
C PRO A 38 12.60 1.92 -8.62
N GLY A 39 12.02 0.87 -8.03
CA GLY A 39 11.73 0.76 -6.59
C GLY A 39 12.85 1.19 -5.63
N ALA A 40 14.12 0.97 -5.98
CA ALA A 40 15.27 1.45 -5.21
C ALA A 40 15.37 3.00 -5.09
N GLN A 41 14.93 3.75 -6.11
CA GLN A 41 14.97 5.21 -6.13
C GLN A 41 13.79 5.84 -5.39
N LEU A 42 12.70 5.10 -5.16
CA LEU A 42 11.55 5.58 -4.40
C LEU A 42 11.95 5.87 -2.95
N ILE A 43 12.65 4.97 -2.27
CA ILE A 43 13.04 5.11 -0.86
C ILE A 43 13.95 6.32 -0.63
N ASP A 44 14.97 6.51 -1.48
CA ASP A 44 15.87 7.67 -1.40
C ASP A 44 15.11 8.98 -1.65
N ARG A 45 14.08 8.96 -2.49
CA ARG A 45 13.23 10.12 -2.75
C ARG A 45 12.25 10.40 -1.60
N LEU A 46 11.64 9.38 -1.00
CA LEU A 46 10.71 9.52 0.12
C LEU A 46 11.43 10.08 1.35
N THR A 47 12.60 9.54 1.68
CA THR A 47 13.40 10.01 2.83
C THR A 47 14.12 11.34 2.56
N GLY A 48 14.47 11.62 1.30
CA GLY A 48 15.05 12.89 0.87
C GLY A 48 14.03 14.02 0.67
N ASN A 49 12.74 13.69 0.55
CA ASN A 49 11.66 14.68 0.43
C ASN A 49 11.17 15.08 1.82
N VAL A 50 11.56 16.29 2.24
CA VAL A 50 11.22 16.85 3.56
C VAL A 50 9.71 16.88 3.79
N ASP A 51 8.90 17.10 2.76
CA ASP A 51 7.44 17.16 2.90
C ASP A 51 6.84 15.77 3.15
N VAL A 52 7.37 14.72 2.53
CA VAL A 52 6.98 13.32 2.80
C VAL A 52 7.45 12.91 4.20
N GLY A 53 8.68 13.26 4.57
CA GLY A 53 9.20 13.02 5.92
C GLY A 53 8.35 13.70 7.00
N ARG A 54 7.86 14.93 6.74
CA ARG A 54 6.95 15.63 7.64
C ARG A 54 5.59 14.94 7.70
N LEU A 55 5.04 14.50 6.57
CA LEU A 55 3.77 13.77 6.53
C LEU A 55 3.79 12.51 7.42
N ILE A 56 4.86 11.72 7.29
CA ILE A 56 5.09 10.54 8.14
C ILE A 56 5.24 10.95 9.61
N SER A 57 6.00 12.02 9.88
CA SER A 57 6.22 12.50 11.25
C SER A 57 4.94 13.00 11.91
N ASP A 58 4.06 13.66 11.16
CA ASP A 58 2.77 14.16 11.64
C ASP A 58 1.80 13.00 11.96
N ALA A 59 1.99 11.85 11.30
CA ALA A 59 1.24 10.62 11.54
C ALA A 59 1.85 9.71 12.61
N ALA A 60 3.02 10.05 13.16
CA ALA A 60 3.77 9.14 14.04
C ALA A 60 3.08 8.80 15.37
N ASN A 61 2.07 9.57 15.77
CA ASN A 61 1.26 9.31 16.97
C ASN A 61 -0.11 8.70 16.65
N GLU A 62 -0.41 8.45 15.38
CA GLU A 62 -1.63 7.74 14.98
C GLU A 62 -1.50 6.26 15.34
N ALA A 63 -2.64 5.60 15.55
CA ALA A 63 -2.66 4.17 15.79
C ALA A 63 -2.10 3.45 14.54
N PRO A 64 -1.24 2.43 14.72
CA PRO A 64 -0.87 1.55 13.62
C PRO A 64 -2.10 0.84 13.05
N ASP A 65 -2.05 0.54 11.77
CA ASP A 65 -3.03 -0.30 11.07
C ASP A 65 -2.70 -1.79 11.30
N ASP A 66 -3.67 -2.64 11.62
CA ASP A 66 -3.61 -4.10 11.51
C ASP A 66 -3.75 -4.55 10.04
N LEU A 67 -2.65 -4.40 9.29
CA LEU A 67 -2.61 -4.53 7.84
C LEU A 67 -2.66 -5.98 7.33
N TYR A 68 -3.53 -6.23 6.36
CA TYR A 68 -3.49 -7.40 5.49
C TYR A 68 -3.87 -7.05 4.04
N ALA A 69 -3.66 -7.99 3.12
CA ALA A 69 -3.91 -7.78 1.70
C ALA A 69 -4.69 -8.93 1.04
N THR A 70 -5.49 -8.57 0.04
CA THR A 70 -6.26 -9.49 -0.82
C THR A 70 -6.03 -9.16 -2.30
N THR A 71 -6.34 -10.10 -3.20
CA THR A 71 -6.37 -9.87 -4.66
C THR A 71 -7.78 -9.74 -5.23
N THR A 72 -8.79 -9.77 -4.37
CA THR A 72 -10.20 -9.52 -4.69
C THR A 72 -10.73 -8.43 -3.78
N ASP A 73 -11.67 -7.62 -4.26
CA ASP A 73 -12.30 -6.55 -3.48
C ASP A 73 -13.30 -7.15 -2.47
N SER A 74 -12.78 -7.89 -1.50
CA SER A 74 -13.55 -8.62 -0.51
C SER A 74 -12.72 -8.68 0.76
N PRO A 75 -13.12 -7.98 1.83
CA PRO A 75 -12.44 -8.03 3.11
C PRO A 75 -12.53 -9.43 3.74
N GLY A 76 -11.82 -9.60 4.84
CA GLY A 76 -11.81 -10.78 5.69
C GLY A 76 -10.52 -11.60 5.56
N LEU A 77 -10.01 -12.02 6.72
CA LEU A 77 -8.78 -12.81 6.81
C LEU A 77 -8.84 -14.15 6.05
N ASP A 78 -10.03 -14.69 5.81
CA ASP A 78 -10.21 -15.91 5.00
C ASP A 78 -9.92 -15.69 3.51
N ASN A 79 -9.99 -14.44 3.04
CA ASN A 79 -9.71 -14.06 1.65
C ASN A 79 -8.28 -13.51 1.46
N ARG A 80 -7.50 -13.43 2.54
CA ARG A 80 -6.18 -12.81 2.50
C ARG A 80 -5.21 -13.63 1.65
N VAL A 81 -4.38 -12.93 0.90
CA VAL A 81 -3.20 -13.50 0.25
C VAL A 81 -1.94 -13.25 1.07
N TRP A 82 -1.98 -12.25 1.96
CA TRP A 82 -0.90 -11.87 2.83
C TRP A 82 -1.44 -11.13 4.08
N PRO A 83 -0.79 -11.25 5.24
CA PRO A 83 0.25 -12.22 5.59
C PRO A 83 -0.33 -13.63 5.77
N GLN A 84 0.51 -14.65 5.89
CA GLN A 84 0.04 -16.03 6.15
C GLN A 84 -0.41 -16.24 7.61
N GLY A 85 -0.10 -15.30 8.51
CA GLY A 85 -0.48 -15.32 9.93
C GLY A 85 -1.49 -14.23 10.27
N ASP A 86 -1.35 -13.71 11.48
CA ASP A 86 -2.08 -12.52 11.95
C ASP A 86 -1.68 -11.28 11.11
N PRO A 87 -2.56 -10.28 10.99
CA PRO A 87 -2.23 -8.99 10.38
C PRO A 87 -0.96 -8.37 10.97
N ILE A 88 -0.33 -7.50 10.20
CA ILE A 88 0.91 -6.83 10.61
C ILE A 88 0.61 -5.40 11.01
N GLU A 89 0.99 -5.02 12.23
CA GLU A 89 0.94 -3.62 12.66
C GLU A 89 1.79 -2.73 11.74
N ALA A 90 1.14 -1.77 11.08
CA ALA A 90 1.69 -0.86 10.10
C ALA A 90 1.63 0.58 10.60
N ALA A 91 2.60 0.95 11.43
CA ALA A 91 2.76 2.33 11.89
C ALA A 91 3.25 3.26 10.76
N ALA A 92 3.03 4.57 10.90
CA ALA A 92 3.56 5.56 9.96
C ALA A 92 5.09 5.39 9.75
N GLY A 93 5.50 5.31 8.48
CA GLY A 93 6.89 5.08 8.07
C GLY A 93 7.34 3.62 8.12
N ALA A 94 6.49 2.68 8.55
CA ALA A 94 6.83 1.28 8.59
C ALA A 94 7.09 0.72 7.19
N ARG A 95 8.09 -0.16 7.12
CA ARG A 95 8.47 -0.90 5.92
C ARG A 95 8.24 -2.37 6.18
N ILE A 96 7.37 -2.97 5.38
CA ILE A 96 6.83 -4.29 5.65
C ILE A 96 7.12 -5.20 4.46
N PRO A 97 8.07 -6.15 4.60
CA PRO A 97 8.36 -7.13 3.55
C PRO A 97 7.16 -8.05 3.29
N VAL A 98 6.84 -8.27 2.02
CA VAL A 98 5.65 -9.04 1.60
C VAL A 98 6.04 -10.37 0.96
N GLY A 99 6.74 -10.33 -0.18
CA GLY A 99 7.21 -11.50 -0.92
C GLY A 99 6.11 -12.40 -1.49
N VAL A 100 4.96 -11.82 -1.88
CA VAL A 100 3.81 -12.58 -2.40
C VAL A 100 3.68 -12.39 -3.90
N THR A 101 3.44 -13.52 -4.58
CA THR A 101 3.43 -13.60 -6.03
C THR A 101 2.07 -14.08 -6.53
N PHE A 102 1.56 -13.49 -7.62
CA PHE A 102 0.30 -13.88 -8.27
C PHE A 102 0.36 -13.66 -9.78
N PRO A 103 -0.44 -14.42 -10.55
CA PRO A 103 -0.54 -14.24 -12.00
C PRO A 103 -1.23 -12.92 -12.35
N VAL A 104 -0.79 -12.28 -13.44
CA VAL A 104 -1.41 -11.09 -14.02
C VAL A 104 -1.85 -11.42 -15.44
N GLU A 105 -3.16 -11.49 -15.67
CA GLU A 105 -3.77 -11.66 -16.99
C GLU A 105 -4.46 -10.35 -17.37
N GLY A 106 -3.82 -9.54 -18.22
CA GLY A 106 -4.22 -8.15 -18.47
C GLY A 106 -3.95 -7.23 -17.27
N ALA A 107 -4.65 -7.43 -16.16
CA ALA A 107 -4.40 -6.68 -14.92
C ALA A 107 -4.86 -7.45 -13.68
N ALA A 108 -4.21 -7.18 -12.54
CA ALA A 108 -4.57 -7.68 -11.22
C ALA A 108 -4.57 -6.53 -10.21
N THR A 109 -5.51 -6.54 -9.26
CA THR A 109 -5.58 -5.51 -8.23
C THR A 109 -5.25 -6.10 -6.87
N VAL A 110 -4.37 -5.42 -6.13
CA VAL A 110 -4.09 -5.70 -4.72
C VAL A 110 -4.86 -4.70 -3.89
N PHE A 111 -5.61 -5.19 -2.92
CA PHE A 111 -6.38 -4.39 -1.97
C PHE A 111 -5.72 -4.51 -0.60
N LEU A 112 -5.54 -3.37 0.07
CA LEU A 112 -5.02 -3.27 1.43
C LEU A 112 -6.18 -3.00 2.38
N TRP A 113 -6.16 -3.68 3.51
CA TRP A 113 -7.25 -3.67 4.48
C TRP A 113 -6.71 -3.52 5.89
N GLU A 114 -7.49 -2.81 6.69
CA GLU A 114 -7.37 -2.73 8.13
C GLU A 114 -8.28 -3.77 8.75
N LYS A 115 -7.73 -4.62 9.60
CA LYS A 115 -8.57 -5.54 10.37
C LYS A 115 -9.34 -4.76 11.43
N ASP A 116 -10.67 -4.84 11.39
CA ASP A 116 -11.47 -4.38 12.54
C ASP A 116 -11.58 -5.52 13.57
N ASP A 117 -11.24 -5.20 14.81
CA ASP A 117 -11.38 -6.10 15.96
C ASP A 117 -12.78 -6.07 16.58
N SER A 118 -13.63 -5.15 16.14
CA SER A 118 -15.03 -5.08 16.53
C SER A 118 -15.80 -6.30 16.03
N PRO A 119 -16.59 -6.97 16.89
CA PRO A 119 -17.40 -8.14 16.51
C PRO A 119 -18.53 -7.80 15.52
N PHE A 120 -18.76 -6.52 15.24
CA PHE A 120 -19.73 -6.01 14.26
C PHE A 120 -19.08 -5.12 13.21
N GLY A 121 -17.76 -4.98 13.28
CA GLY A 121 -16.94 -4.23 12.34
C GLY A 121 -16.78 -4.97 11.03
N ASN A 122 -16.70 -4.22 9.95
CA ASN A 122 -16.13 -4.75 8.72
C ASN A 122 -14.71 -4.21 8.63
N ASP A 123 -13.80 -5.00 8.09
CA ASP A 123 -12.45 -4.53 7.82
C ASP A 123 -12.48 -3.35 6.85
N ASP A 124 -11.71 -2.31 7.17
CA ASP A 124 -11.73 -1.04 6.45
C ASP A 124 -10.73 -1.04 5.29
N LYS A 125 -11.12 -0.44 4.17
CA LYS A 125 -10.29 -0.44 2.96
C LYS A 125 -9.26 0.68 3.05
N LEU A 126 -7.99 0.31 3.15
CA LEU A 126 -6.86 1.24 3.20
C LEU A 126 -6.43 1.74 1.82
N GLY A 127 -6.77 0.99 0.77
CA GLY A 127 -6.55 1.39 -0.61
C GLY A 127 -6.34 0.21 -1.54
N SER A 128 -5.98 0.49 -2.78
CA SER A 128 -5.68 -0.55 -3.75
C SER A 128 -4.76 -0.07 -4.85
N VAL A 129 -3.99 -1.00 -5.43
CA VAL A 129 -3.19 -0.77 -6.63
C VAL A 129 -3.55 -1.78 -7.70
N THR A 130 -3.70 -1.33 -8.94
CA THR A 130 -3.83 -2.21 -10.10
C THR A 130 -2.47 -2.34 -10.76
N ILE A 131 -2.02 -3.58 -10.95
CA ILE A 131 -0.79 -3.98 -11.64
C ILE A 131 -1.18 -4.52 -13.01
N ASP A 132 -0.53 -4.02 -14.05
CA ASP A 132 -0.88 -4.32 -15.44
C ASP A 132 0.17 -5.26 -16.06
N GLU A 133 -0.27 -6.18 -16.93
CA GLU A 133 0.61 -7.12 -17.64
C GLU A 133 1.65 -6.38 -18.50
N THR A 134 1.33 -5.18 -19.00
CA THR A 134 2.26 -4.34 -19.78
C THR A 134 3.45 -3.81 -18.98
N GLU A 135 3.43 -3.96 -17.65
CA GLU A 135 4.52 -3.62 -16.74
C GLU A 135 5.62 -4.69 -16.70
N GLN A 136 5.41 -5.83 -17.38
CA GLN A 136 6.36 -6.92 -17.49
C GLN A 136 7.74 -6.45 -17.99
N GLY A 137 8.78 -6.79 -17.23
CA GLY A 137 10.17 -6.50 -17.58
C GLY A 137 10.59 -5.03 -17.41
N GLN A 138 9.77 -4.18 -16.79
CA GLN A 138 10.13 -2.79 -16.49
C GLN A 138 11.01 -2.64 -15.23
N GLY A 139 11.27 -3.74 -14.53
CA GLY A 139 12.04 -3.78 -13.28
C GLY A 139 11.15 -3.54 -12.06
N ASP A 140 11.76 -3.05 -10.98
CA ASP A 140 11.03 -2.71 -9.75
C ASP A 140 10.16 -1.47 -9.98
N LEU A 141 8.90 -1.52 -9.61
CA LEU A 141 7.91 -0.46 -9.74
C LEU A 141 7.29 -0.15 -8.38
N SER A 142 6.57 0.97 -8.30
CA SER A 142 5.81 1.29 -7.11
C SER A 142 4.57 2.12 -7.43
N LYS A 143 3.47 1.81 -6.74
CA LYS A 143 2.19 2.53 -6.86
C LYS A 143 1.67 2.92 -5.49
N ILE A 144 0.83 3.95 -5.44
CA ILE A 144 0.17 4.36 -4.21
C ILE A 144 -1.18 3.67 -4.10
N ALA A 145 -1.39 2.96 -2.99
CA ALA A 145 -2.70 2.61 -2.48
C ALA A 145 -3.11 3.69 -1.47
N PHE A 146 -4.29 4.26 -1.65
CA PHE A 146 -4.82 5.23 -0.69
C PHE A 146 -6.33 5.09 -0.57
N SER A 147 -6.86 5.57 0.56
CA SER A 147 -8.29 5.63 0.85
C SER A 147 -8.66 7.04 1.29
N GLU A 148 -9.58 7.66 0.55
CA GLU A 148 -10.15 8.95 0.96
C GLU A 148 -11.13 8.81 2.12
N GLU A 149 -11.64 7.61 2.36
CA GLU A 149 -12.53 7.33 3.49
C GLU A 149 -11.71 7.21 4.77
N GLU A 150 -10.67 6.37 4.75
CA GLU A 150 -9.80 6.10 5.90
C GLU A 150 -8.66 7.09 6.07
N LYS A 151 -8.44 7.98 5.09
CA LYS A 151 -7.31 8.92 5.04
C LYS A 151 -5.93 8.25 5.15
N SER A 152 -5.85 6.97 4.78
CA SER A 152 -4.63 6.17 4.79
C SER A 152 -3.90 6.18 3.44
N CYS A 153 -2.58 5.97 3.49
CA CYS A 153 -1.72 6.02 2.32
C CYS A 153 -0.53 5.07 2.44
N TYR A 154 -0.36 4.26 1.40
CA TYR A 154 0.66 3.22 1.30
C TYR A 154 1.35 3.27 -0.06
N TYR A 155 2.66 3.09 -0.08
CA TYR A 155 3.34 2.66 -1.30
C TYR A 155 3.41 1.14 -1.34
N VAL A 156 3.08 0.59 -2.51
CA VAL A 156 3.22 -0.82 -2.83
C VAL A 156 4.36 -0.95 -3.81
N SER A 157 5.46 -1.58 -3.39
CA SER A 157 6.61 -1.90 -4.24
C SER A 157 6.45 -3.30 -4.81
N TYR A 158 6.67 -3.46 -6.11
CA TYR A 158 6.46 -4.72 -6.80
C TYR A 158 7.30 -4.81 -8.08
N HIS A 159 7.41 -5.99 -8.67
CA HIS A 159 7.93 -6.18 -10.02
C HIS A 159 7.01 -7.14 -10.80
N VAL A 160 7.14 -7.13 -12.14
CA VAL A 160 6.38 -8.01 -13.03
C VAL A 160 7.34 -8.74 -13.97
N ASP A 161 7.32 -10.07 -13.91
CA ASP A 161 8.15 -11.00 -14.68
C ASP A 161 7.41 -11.66 -15.85
#